data_AF-A0ABD3E688-F1
#
_entry.id   AF-A0ABD3E688-F1
#
_cell.length_a   1.000
_cell.length_b   1.000
_cell.length_c   1.000
_cell.angle_alpha   90.00
_cell.angle_beta   90.00
_cell.angle_gamma   90.00
#
_symmetry.space_group_name_H-M   'P 1'
#
loop_
_entity.id
_entity.type
_entity.pdbx_description
1 polymer ?
#
loop_
_entity_poly.entity_id
_entity_poly.type
_entity_poly.pdbx_seq_one_letter_code
_entity_poly.pdbx_strand_id
1 'polypeptide(L)'
;MKMALKDMDRVREELVDRLIETQNQSRSQAMIVVDAWEQIVECRRVLKWSYVYGFYRVSGHAKWKSDFFEHLQGVAESALERLHHCAEKEIAEYFSPDCESEGFDELRGKLVGLTSVTKNYFENFVRALENNLSEDEGGVRKVRKKMKRSK
;
A
#
# COMPACT_ATOMS: atom_id res chain seq x y z
N MET A 1 0.93 -8.30 15.19
CA MET A 1 -0.27 -7.75 14.49
C MET A 1 -1.22 -6.98 15.39
N LYS A 2 -1.48 -7.41 16.64
CA LYS A 2 -2.29 -6.62 17.59
C LYS A 2 -1.71 -5.23 17.88
N MET A 3 -0.37 -5.08 17.90
CA MET A 3 0.28 -3.77 18.04
C MET A 3 0.07 -2.87 16.82
N ALA A 4 0.35 -3.37 15.60
CA ALA A 4 0.16 -2.59 14.37
C ALA A 4 -1.26 -2.05 14.20
N LEU A 5 -2.31 -2.83 14.48
CA LEU A 5 -3.70 -2.32 14.39
C LEU A 5 -4.02 -1.29 15.48
N LYS A 6 -3.52 -1.48 16.71
CA LYS A 6 -3.75 -0.54 17.81
C LYS A 6 -3.03 0.79 17.62
N ASP A 7 -1.80 0.73 17.10
CA ASP A 7 -1.05 1.93 16.75
C ASP A 7 -1.71 2.66 15.59
N MET A 8 -2.31 1.93 14.63
CA MET A 8 -3.04 2.52 13.50
C MET A 8 -4.36 3.20 13.90
N ASP A 9 -5.16 2.58 14.77
CA ASP A 9 -6.41 3.20 15.26
C ASP A 9 -6.10 4.47 16.05
N ARG A 10 -5.07 4.41 16.88
CA ARG A 10 -4.56 5.55 17.63
C ARG A 10 -4.02 6.65 16.72
N VAL A 11 -3.20 6.31 15.72
CA VAL A 11 -2.65 7.28 14.77
C VAL A 11 -3.74 7.86 13.86
N ARG A 12 -4.76 7.08 13.49
CA ARG A 12 -5.92 7.55 12.72
C ARG A 12 -6.75 8.56 13.51
N GLU A 13 -7.11 8.26 14.76
CA GLU A 13 -7.85 9.19 15.60
C GLU A 13 -7.01 10.44 15.92
N GLU A 14 -5.77 10.27 16.36
CA GLU A 14 -4.87 11.40 16.66
C GLU A 14 -4.54 12.26 15.43
N LEU A 15 -4.45 11.71 14.21
CA LEU A 15 -4.25 12.49 12.98
C LEU A 15 -5.51 13.20 12.52
N VAL A 16 -6.67 12.52 12.58
CA VAL A 16 -7.95 13.11 12.17
C VAL A 16 -8.31 14.27 13.10
N ASP A 17 -8.15 14.10 14.40
CA ASP A 17 -8.44 15.15 15.39
C ASP A 17 -7.48 16.33 15.23
N ARG A 18 -6.17 16.08 15.04
CA ARG A 18 -5.19 17.14 14.78
C ARG A 18 -5.41 17.87 13.45
N LEU A 19 -5.91 17.20 12.41
CA LEU A 19 -6.24 17.84 11.12
C LEU A 19 -7.43 18.79 11.25
N ILE A 20 -8.43 18.39 12.03
CA ILE A 20 -9.64 19.18 12.27
C ILE A 20 -9.32 20.39 13.16
N GLU A 21 -8.51 20.20 14.20
CA GLU A 21 -8.19 21.25 15.18
C GLU A 21 -7.11 22.24 14.70
N THR A 22 -6.05 21.76 14.05
CA THR A 22 -4.85 22.58 13.80
C THR A 22 -4.96 23.46 12.56
N GLN A 23 -5.63 22.98 11.50
CA GLN A 23 -5.37 23.50 10.16
C GLN A 23 -6.55 24.19 9.47
N ASN A 24 -7.77 24.19 10.04
CA ASN A 24 -8.96 24.78 9.40
C ASN A 24 -9.13 24.35 7.92
N GLN A 25 -8.61 23.16 7.58
CA GLN A 25 -8.57 22.65 6.21
C GLN A 25 -9.93 22.06 5.83
N SER A 26 -10.25 22.17 4.54
CA SER A 26 -11.45 21.54 3.98
C SER A 26 -11.51 20.06 4.34
N ARG A 27 -12.71 19.58 4.72
CA ARG A 27 -13.04 18.17 4.96
C ARG A 27 -12.50 17.21 3.89
N SER A 28 -12.37 17.68 2.64
CA SER A 28 -11.80 16.92 1.53
C SER A 28 -10.31 16.56 1.73
N GLN A 29 -9.54 17.39 2.43
CA GLN A 29 -8.11 17.19 2.67
C GLN A 29 -7.89 16.10 3.73
N ALA A 30 -8.71 16.12 4.79
CA ALA A 30 -8.71 15.05 5.80
C ALA A 30 -9.11 13.70 5.19
N MET A 31 -10.06 13.68 4.25
CA MET A 31 -10.45 12.44 3.56
C MET A 31 -9.30 11.78 2.79
N ILE A 32 -8.39 12.55 2.18
CA ILE A 32 -7.25 11.98 1.44
C ILE A 32 -6.31 11.20 2.38
N VAL A 33 -6.08 11.72 3.58
CA VAL A 33 -5.27 11.05 4.60
C VAL A 33 -5.98 9.79 5.08
N VAL A 34 -7.29 9.87 5.33
CA VAL A 34 -8.11 8.71 5.72
C VAL A 34 -8.07 7.62 4.65
N ASP A 35 -8.25 7.96 3.38
CA ASP A 35 -8.22 7.01 2.26
C ASP A 35 -6.87 6.28 2.17
N ALA A 36 -5.77 7.00 2.38
CA ALA A 36 -4.43 6.41 2.40
C ALA A 36 -4.25 5.39 3.54
N TRP A 37 -4.72 5.74 4.75
CA TRP A 37 -4.68 4.82 5.90
C TRP A 37 -5.58 3.61 5.72
N GLU A 38 -6.79 3.78 5.18
CA GLU A 38 -7.69 2.67 4.85
C GLU A 38 -7.04 1.72 3.84
N GLN A 39 -6.39 2.28 2.80
CA GLN A 39 -5.64 1.48 1.84
C GLN A 39 -4.49 0.69 2.51
N ILE A 40 -3.75 1.31 3.43
CA ILE A 40 -2.69 0.62 4.19
C ILE A 40 -3.26 -0.55 5.00
N VAL A 41 -4.37 -0.37 5.70
CA VAL A 41 -5.03 -1.41 6.50
C VAL A 41 -5.43 -2.60 5.62
N GLU A 42 -6.11 -2.34 4.52
CA GLU A 42 -6.57 -3.41 3.62
C GLU A 42 -5.40 -4.15 2.98
N CYS A 43 -4.35 -3.44 2.56
CA CYS A 43 -3.11 -4.05 2.07
C CYS A 43 -2.46 -4.97 3.12
N ARG A 44 -2.33 -4.53 4.37
CA ARG A 44 -1.79 -5.37 5.46
C ARG A 44 -2.65 -6.62 5.72
N ARG A 45 -3.98 -6.50 5.59
CA ARG A 45 -4.89 -7.64 5.70
C ARG A 45 -4.67 -8.64 4.58
N VAL A 46 -4.53 -8.19 3.34
CA VAL A 46 -4.22 -9.05 2.18
C VAL A 46 -2.90 -9.79 2.40
N LEU A 47 -1.83 -9.11 2.82
CA LEU A 47 -0.53 -9.75 3.09
C LEU A 47 -0.63 -10.84 4.16
N LYS A 48 -1.36 -10.59 5.24
CA LYS A 48 -1.57 -11.60 6.28
C LYS A 48 -2.17 -12.89 5.70
N TRP A 49 -3.19 -12.74 4.86
CA TRP A 49 -3.85 -13.89 4.23
C TRP A 49 -3.03 -14.50 3.10
N SER A 50 -2.18 -13.72 2.42
CA SER A 50 -1.28 -14.25 1.39
C SER A 50 -0.25 -15.21 1.98
N TYR A 51 0.25 -14.98 3.20
CA TYR A 51 1.13 -15.95 3.86
C TYR A 51 0.43 -17.30 4.11
N VAL A 52 -0.82 -17.27 4.56
CA VAL A 52 -1.63 -18.50 4.74
C VAL A 52 -1.85 -19.18 3.40
N TYR A 53 -2.20 -18.42 2.37
CA TYR A 53 -2.34 -18.92 1.01
C TYR A 53 -1.05 -19.58 0.51
N GLY A 54 0.10 -18.90 0.65
CA GLY A 54 1.41 -19.41 0.24
C GLY A 54 1.73 -20.76 0.87
N PHE A 55 1.51 -20.89 2.18
CA PHE A 55 1.74 -22.13 2.91
C PHE A 55 0.89 -23.32 2.40
N TYR A 56 -0.38 -23.09 2.07
CA TYR A 56 -1.28 -24.18 1.66
C TYR A 56 -1.38 -24.42 0.15
N ARG A 57 -1.10 -23.41 -0.68
CA ARG A 57 -1.35 -23.42 -2.14
C ARG A 57 -0.10 -23.30 -2.99
N VAL A 58 1.02 -22.92 -2.40
CA VAL A 58 2.29 -22.72 -3.13
C VAL A 58 3.33 -23.73 -2.67
N SER A 59 3.39 -24.02 -1.37
CA SER A 59 4.25 -25.08 -0.83
C SER A 59 3.89 -26.45 -1.43
N GLY A 60 4.83 -27.06 -2.14
CA GLY A 60 4.67 -28.38 -2.80
C GLY A 60 4.30 -28.34 -4.28
N HIS A 61 4.12 -27.15 -4.88
CA HIS A 61 3.92 -27.00 -6.33
C HIS A 61 5.22 -26.65 -7.07
N ALA A 62 5.13 -26.43 -8.39
CA ALA A 62 6.26 -26.09 -9.24
C ALA A 62 6.99 -24.84 -8.73
N LYS A 63 8.33 -24.88 -8.71
CA LYS A 63 9.20 -23.79 -8.22
C LYS A 63 8.85 -22.43 -8.79
N TRP A 64 8.51 -22.36 -10.08
CA TRP A 64 8.15 -21.09 -10.74
C TRP A 64 6.92 -20.41 -10.13
N LYS A 65 5.97 -21.16 -9.55
CA LYS A 65 4.81 -20.59 -8.86
C LYS A 65 5.21 -19.94 -7.54
N SER A 66 6.16 -20.53 -6.81
CA SER A 66 6.72 -19.93 -5.59
C SER A 66 7.48 -18.65 -5.93
N ASP A 67 8.40 -18.74 -6.88
CA ASP A 67 9.19 -17.58 -7.32
C ASP A 67 8.27 -16.43 -7.81
N PHE A 68 7.20 -16.76 -8.54
CA PHE A 68 6.23 -15.76 -9.02
C PHE A 68 5.38 -15.16 -7.90
N PHE A 69 4.91 -15.99 -6.96
CA PHE A 69 4.16 -15.53 -5.80
C PHE A 69 4.99 -14.60 -4.92
N GLU A 70 6.22 -15.01 -4.57
CA GLU A 70 7.15 -14.21 -3.77
C GLU A 70 7.48 -12.88 -4.45
N HIS A 71 7.66 -12.90 -5.77
CA HIS A 71 7.88 -11.66 -6.53
C HIS A 71 6.68 -10.71 -6.44
N LEU A 72 5.46 -11.20 -6.67
CA LEU A 72 4.25 -10.37 -6.59
C LEU A 72 4.04 -9.80 -5.19
N GLN A 73 4.22 -10.65 -4.16
CA GLN A 73 4.12 -10.22 -2.78
C GLN A 73 5.16 -9.16 -2.44
N GLY A 74 6.43 -9.38 -2.81
CA GLY A 74 7.52 -8.44 -2.52
C GLY A 74 7.35 -7.07 -3.19
N VAL A 75 6.83 -7.04 -4.43
CA VAL A 75 6.51 -5.77 -5.11
C VAL A 75 5.35 -5.05 -4.42
N ALA A 76 4.31 -5.77 -4.00
CA ALA A 76 3.17 -5.19 -3.29
C ALA A 76 3.60 -4.65 -1.90
N GLU A 77 4.41 -5.41 -1.16
CA GLU A 77 4.96 -5.00 0.15
C GLU A 77 5.82 -3.74 0.02
N SER A 78 6.70 -3.67 -0.97
CA SER A 78 7.53 -2.48 -1.19
C SER A 78 6.68 -1.24 -1.50
N ALA A 79 5.61 -1.38 -2.29
CA ALA A 79 4.68 -0.27 -2.55
C ALA A 79 3.94 0.17 -1.27
N LEU A 80 3.49 -0.80 -0.46
CA LEU A 80 2.83 -0.53 0.82
C LEU A 80 3.74 0.21 1.80
N GLU A 81 4.99 -0.22 1.95
CA GLU A 81 5.93 0.42 2.89
C GLU A 81 6.26 1.85 2.47
N ARG A 82 6.30 2.15 1.16
CA ARG A 82 6.45 3.52 0.66
C ARG A 82 5.24 4.39 1.00
N LEU A 83 4.02 3.86 0.81
CA LEU A 83 2.79 4.56 1.17
C LEU A 83 2.73 4.81 2.69
N HIS A 84 3.02 3.79 3.49
CA HIS A 84 3.01 3.87 4.94
C HIS A 84 4.05 4.88 5.47
N HIS A 85 5.26 4.87 4.93
CA HIS A 85 6.29 5.85 5.29
C HIS A 85 5.85 7.30 5.03
N CYS A 86 5.25 7.56 3.87
CA CYS A 86 4.72 8.88 3.53
C CYS A 86 3.55 9.26 4.46
N ALA A 87 2.66 8.32 4.75
CA ALA A 87 1.50 8.55 5.61
C ALA A 87 1.85 8.75 7.10
N GLU A 88 2.93 8.13 7.59
CA GLU A 88 3.32 8.19 9.00
C GLU A 88 4.31 9.33 9.27
N LYS A 89 5.39 9.44 8.49
CA LYS A 89 6.50 10.36 8.79
C LYS A 89 6.33 11.69 8.10
N GLU A 90 6.13 11.67 6.79
CA GLU A 90 6.06 12.90 6.01
C GLU A 90 4.82 13.70 6.40
N ILE A 91 3.66 13.06 6.62
CA ILE A 91 2.46 13.74 7.13
C ILE A 91 2.67 14.30 8.55
N ALA A 92 3.35 13.59 9.45
CA ALA A 92 3.61 14.05 10.82
C ALA A 92 4.45 15.34 10.86
N GLU A 93 5.40 15.51 9.93
CA GLU A 93 6.25 16.69 9.83
C GLU A 93 5.45 17.98 9.53
N TYR A 94 4.33 17.88 8.81
CA TYR A 94 3.45 19.03 8.49
C TYR A 94 2.48 19.42 9.62
N PHE A 95 2.37 18.62 10.69
CA PHE A 95 1.66 19.05 11.92
C PHE A 95 2.55 19.82 12.88
N SER A 96 3.85 19.92 12.60
CA SER A 96 4.74 20.73 13.42
C SER A 96 4.41 22.21 13.21
N PRO A 97 4.25 23.01 14.29
CA PRO A 97 3.83 24.42 14.19
C PRO A 97 4.82 25.32 13.45
N ASP A 98 6.04 24.84 13.19
CA ASP A 98 7.11 25.55 12.47
C ASP A 98 7.13 25.26 10.95
N CYS A 99 6.21 24.44 10.43
CA CYS A 99 6.19 24.06 9.02
C CYS A 99 5.56 25.16 8.14
N GLU A 100 6.35 25.70 7.21
CA GLU A 100 5.83 26.57 6.16
C GLU A 100 4.83 25.80 5.30
N SER A 101 3.63 26.36 5.07
CA SER A 101 2.56 25.70 4.31
C SER A 101 2.90 25.42 2.83
N GLU A 102 4.05 25.89 2.36
CA GLU A 102 4.58 25.65 1.02
C GLU A 102 5.09 24.21 0.91
N GLY A 103 4.33 23.35 0.22
CA GLY A 103 4.71 21.94 -0.03
C GLY A 103 3.62 20.92 0.33
N PHE A 104 2.59 21.33 1.09
CA PHE A 104 1.51 20.42 1.46
C PHE A 104 0.72 19.89 0.24
N ASP A 105 0.51 20.73 -0.78
CA ASP A 105 -0.15 20.31 -2.02
C ASP A 105 0.68 19.27 -2.80
N GLU A 106 2.01 19.36 -2.74
CA GLU A 106 2.92 18.38 -3.36
C GLU A 106 2.91 17.06 -2.58
N LEU A 107 3.00 17.12 -1.24
CA LEU A 107 2.85 15.94 -0.38
C LEU A 107 1.51 15.25 -0.65
N ARG A 108 0.42 16.01 -0.75
CA ARG A 108 -0.90 15.47 -1.06
C ARG A 108 -0.92 14.78 -2.41
N GLY A 109 -0.37 15.42 -3.45
CA GLY A 109 -0.25 14.82 -4.78
C GLY A 109 0.52 13.50 -4.72
N LYS A 110 1.62 13.47 -3.95
CA LYS A 110 2.42 12.26 -3.70
C LYS A 110 1.63 11.18 -2.96
N LEU A 111 0.89 11.54 -1.91
CA LEU A 111 0.09 10.61 -1.11
C LEU A 111 -1.04 9.97 -1.93
N VAL A 112 -1.78 10.77 -2.71
CA VAL A 112 -2.82 10.27 -3.62
C VAL A 112 -2.20 9.34 -4.67
N GLY A 113 -1.07 9.75 -5.26
CA GLY A 113 -0.33 8.95 -6.23
C GLY A 113 0.12 7.60 -5.66
N LEU A 114 0.74 7.61 -4.48
CA LEU A 114 1.18 6.40 -3.78
C LEU A 114 0.00 5.50 -3.41
N THR A 115 -1.11 6.07 -2.93
CA THR A 115 -2.32 5.32 -2.58
C THR A 115 -2.87 4.57 -3.80
N SER A 116 -2.98 5.26 -4.93
CA SER A 116 -3.44 4.67 -6.20
C SER A 116 -2.49 3.58 -6.73
N VAL A 117 -1.17 3.83 -6.69
CA VAL A 117 -0.16 2.85 -7.13
C VAL A 117 -0.19 1.60 -6.26
N THR A 118 -0.24 1.75 -4.93
CA THR A 118 -0.31 0.64 -3.98
C THR A 118 -1.59 -0.16 -4.18
N LYS A 119 -2.74 0.51 -4.34
CA LYS A 119 -4.01 -0.14 -4.66
C LYS A 119 -3.90 -1.01 -5.91
N ASN A 120 -3.32 -0.48 -7.00
CA ASN A 120 -3.16 -1.22 -8.24
C ASN A 120 -2.28 -2.49 -8.09
N TYR A 121 -1.17 -2.39 -7.34
CA TYR A 121 -0.33 -3.55 -7.06
C TYR A 121 -1.08 -4.63 -6.29
N PHE A 122 -1.87 -4.25 -5.28
CA PHE A 122 -2.66 -5.19 -4.50
C PHE A 122 -3.83 -5.79 -5.28
N GLU A 123 -4.53 -5.02 -6.11
CA GLU A 123 -5.57 -5.56 -7.01
C GLU A 123 -4.98 -6.59 -7.98
N ASN A 124 -3.82 -6.29 -8.58
CA ASN A 124 -3.13 -7.24 -9.45
C ASN A 124 -2.68 -8.48 -8.68
N PHE A 125 -2.23 -8.32 -7.43
CA PHE A 125 -1.82 -9.42 -6.58
C PHE A 125 -3.00 -10.33 -6.25
N VAL A 126 -4.10 -9.78 -5.73
CA VAL A 126 -5.32 -10.53 -5.40
C VAL A 126 -5.85 -11.28 -6.62
N ARG A 127 -5.92 -10.62 -7.79
CA ARG A 127 -6.34 -11.27 -9.03
C ARG A 127 -5.44 -12.44 -9.41
N ALA A 128 -4.13 -12.34 -9.18
CA ALA A 128 -3.21 -13.45 -9.40
C ALA A 128 -3.45 -14.61 -8.42
N LEU A 129 -3.83 -14.33 -7.18
CA LEU A 129 -4.20 -15.36 -6.19
C LEU A 129 -5.52 -16.05 -6.55
N GLU A 130 -6.54 -15.28 -6.95
CA GLU A 130 -7.85 -15.79 -7.39
C GLU A 130 -7.71 -16.74 -8.58
N ASN A 131 -6.80 -16.41 -9.51
CA ASN A 131 -6.48 -17.24 -10.66
C ASN A 131 -5.54 -18.42 -10.35
N ASN A 132 -5.26 -18.72 -9.07
CA ASN A 132 -4.34 -19.79 -8.64
C ASN A 132 -2.94 -19.69 -9.25
N LEU A 133 -2.47 -18.46 -9.49
CA LEU A 133 -1.21 -18.17 -10.18
C LEU A 133 -1.14 -18.88 -11.55
N SER A 134 -2.28 -19.03 -12.23
CA SER A 134 -2.34 -19.64 -13.55
C SER A 134 -1.61 -18.75 -14.57
N GLU A 135 -0.88 -19.39 -15.49
CA GLU A 135 -0.34 -18.71 -16.66
C GLU A 135 -1.50 -18.40 -17.61
N ASP A 136 -2.33 -17.41 -17.29
CA ASP A 136 -3.20 -16.87 -18.32
C ASP A 136 -2.29 -16.15 -19.32
N GLU A 137 -2.14 -16.72 -20.52
CA GLU A 137 -1.08 -16.43 -21.50
C GLU A 137 -0.97 -14.95 -21.91
N GLY A 138 -1.92 -14.09 -21.54
CA GLY A 138 -1.90 -12.66 -21.78
C GLY A 138 -1.13 -11.82 -20.74
N GLY A 139 -1.11 -12.24 -19.46
CA GLY A 139 -0.57 -11.45 -18.34
C GLY A 139 0.93 -11.62 -18.13
N VAL A 140 1.38 -12.87 -18.10
CA VAL A 140 2.79 -13.25 -17.92
C VAL A 140 3.66 -12.74 -19.08
N ARG A 141 3.12 -12.69 -20.30
CA ARG A 141 3.81 -12.14 -21.49
C ARG A 141 4.07 -10.64 -21.35
N LYS A 142 3.17 -9.85 -20.74
CA LYS A 142 3.36 -8.41 -20.50
C LYS A 142 4.41 -8.15 -19.42
N VAL A 143 4.39 -8.90 -18.32
CA VAL A 143 5.38 -8.78 -17.23
C VAL A 143 6.77 -9.20 -17.71
N ARG A 144 6.89 -10.34 -18.41
CA ARG A 144 8.15 -10.76 -19.05
C ARG A 144 8.66 -9.75 -20.09
N LYS A 145 7.79 -9.11 -20.88
CA LYS A 145 8.19 -8.04 -21.81
C LYS A 145 8.71 -6.79 -21.09
N LYS A 146 8.12 -6.41 -19.96
CA LYS A 146 8.57 -5.26 -19.15
C LYS A 146 9.94 -5.54 -18.52
N MET A 147 10.16 -6.77 -18.03
CA MET A 147 11.42 -7.19 -17.42
C MET A 147 12.57 -7.33 -18.42
N LYS A 148 12.29 -7.66 -19.69
CA LYS A 148 13.28 -7.65 -20.78
C LYS A 148 13.64 -6.25 -21.31
N ARG A 149 12.85 -5.22 -20.99
CA ARG A 149 13.06 -3.83 -21.45
C ARG A 149 13.80 -2.94 -20.44
N SER A 150 14.09 -3.46 -19.25
CA SER A 150 14.74 -2.72 -18.17
C SER A 150 16.19 -3.17 -17.92
N LYS A 151 16.82 -3.81 -18.92
CA LYS A 151 18.26 -4.07 -18.99
C LYS A 151 18.85 -3.24 -20.11
#